data_AF-A0A9D7UVB9-F1
#
_entry.id   AF-A0A9D7UVB9-F1
#
_cell.length_a   1.000
_cell.length_b   1.000
_cell.length_c   1.000
_cell.angle_alpha   90.00
_cell.angle_beta   90.00
_cell.angle_gamma   90.00
#
_symmetry.space_group_name_H-M   'P 1'
#
loop_
_entity.id
_entity.type
_entity.pdbx_description
1 polymer ?
#
loop_
_entity_poly.entity_id
_entity_poly.type
_entity_poly.pdbx_seq_one_letter_code
_entity_poly.pdbx_strand_id
1 'polypeptide(L)'
;MVSGKRPFPAYTYPDHFKQFIPQKQEEIMLSKQIVKSRQVVKVTFAMPQAQLPEGMEVSSIYVVGEFNDWDETAVPLKYHKKDKTYRAALELEPDRTYQFRYLINGDTWCNDWAADEYTPNNLGQDNCIVITPGIEADSNGESSN
;
A
#
# COMPACT_ATOMS: atom_id res chain seq x y z
N MET A 1 -5.87 22.25 31.62
CA MET A 1 -6.53 22.13 30.30
C MET A 1 -5.70 22.90 29.29
N VAL A 2 -4.87 22.21 28.51
CA VAL A 2 -4.32 22.78 27.27
C VAL A 2 -4.36 21.66 26.25
N SER A 3 -5.30 21.77 25.30
CA SER A 3 -5.43 20.85 24.18
C SER A 3 -4.19 21.00 23.31
N GLY A 4 -3.21 20.12 23.52
CA GLY A 4 -2.05 19.99 22.66
C GLY A 4 -2.48 19.31 21.36
N LYS A 5 -3.15 20.05 20.48
CA LYS A 5 -3.24 19.68 19.07
C LYS A 5 -1.83 19.79 18.50
N ARG A 6 -1.09 18.69 18.57
CA ARG A 6 0.25 18.60 17.98
C ARG A 6 0.08 18.73 16.46
N PRO A 7 0.70 19.70 15.79
CA PRO A 7 0.79 19.68 14.34
C PRO A 7 1.55 18.41 13.96
N PHE A 8 0.91 17.52 13.19
CA PHE A 8 1.53 16.28 12.74
C PHE A 8 2.67 16.64 11.77
N PRO A 9 3.96 16.37 12.13
CA PRO A 9 5.05 16.56 11.19
C PRO A 9 4.99 15.47 10.11
N ALA A 10 5.44 15.81 8.90
CA ALA A 10 5.60 14.89 7.79
C ALA A 10 6.24 13.57 8.28
N TYR A 11 5.50 12.48 8.08
CA TYR A 11 5.66 11.21 8.78
C TYR A 11 6.96 10.49 8.40
N THR A 12 8.01 10.63 9.20
CA THR A 12 8.94 9.53 9.48
C THR A 12 8.56 8.97 10.84
N TYR A 13 7.87 7.82 10.84
CA TYR A 13 7.47 7.13 12.06
C TYR A 13 8.55 6.11 12.41
N PRO A 14 9.08 6.09 13.64
CA PRO A 14 10.08 5.10 14.03
C PRO A 14 9.53 3.68 13.85
N ASP A 15 10.31 2.78 13.23
CA ASP A 15 9.93 1.38 12.95
C ASP A 15 9.30 0.62 14.14
N HIS A 16 9.61 1.02 15.38
CA HIS A 16 9.09 0.38 16.59
C HIS A 16 7.59 0.53 16.81
N PHE A 17 6.86 1.28 15.99
CA PHE A 17 5.40 1.36 16.11
C PHE A 17 4.63 0.38 15.22
N LYS A 18 5.29 -0.31 14.26
CA LYS A 18 4.67 -1.41 13.52
C LYS A 18 4.06 -2.45 14.46
N GLN A 19 4.68 -2.69 15.63
CA GLN A 19 4.19 -3.63 16.65
C GLN A 19 2.82 -3.27 17.27
N PHE A 20 2.36 -2.02 17.15
CA PHE A 20 1.06 -1.58 17.68
C PHE A 20 -0.04 -1.58 16.61
N ILE A 21 0.29 -1.88 15.36
CA ILE A 21 -0.70 -2.16 14.33
C ILE A 21 -1.22 -3.59 14.60
N PRO A 22 -2.53 -3.80 14.79
CA PRO A 22 -3.06 -5.15 14.88
C PRO A 22 -2.71 -5.92 13.60
N GLN A 23 -2.19 -7.15 13.68
CA GLN A 23 -1.82 -7.95 12.50
C GLN A 23 -2.93 -8.02 11.45
N LYS A 24 -4.18 -8.14 11.91
CA LYS A 24 -5.37 -8.12 11.04
C LYS A 24 -5.53 -6.82 10.24
N GLN A 25 -5.03 -5.69 10.74
CA GLN A 25 -5.08 -4.38 10.09
C GLN A 25 -3.92 -4.19 9.09
N GLU A 26 -2.76 -4.78 9.36
CA GLU A 26 -1.63 -4.84 8.42
C GLU A 26 -2.02 -5.63 7.15
N GLU A 27 -2.64 -6.80 7.32
CA GLU A 27 -3.18 -7.61 6.20
C GLU A 27 -4.28 -6.88 5.39
N ILE A 28 -4.94 -5.88 5.98
CA ILE A 28 -6.02 -5.13 5.32
C ILE A 28 -5.46 -4.06 4.39
N MET A 29 -4.24 -3.55 4.64
CA MET A 29 -3.66 -2.40 3.94
C MET A 29 -2.90 -2.77 2.68
N LEU A 30 -2.11 -3.84 2.73
CA LEU A 30 -1.39 -4.34 1.57
C LEU A 30 -1.54 -5.86 1.51
N SER A 31 -2.31 -6.34 0.55
CA SER A 31 -2.58 -7.78 0.39
C SER A 31 -2.09 -8.25 -0.97
N LYS A 32 -1.46 -9.43 -1.01
CA LYS A 32 -0.90 -10.02 -2.23
C LYS A 32 -1.51 -11.40 -2.44
N GLN A 33 -2.09 -11.60 -3.62
CA GLN A 33 -2.68 -12.87 -4.01
C GLN A 33 -2.11 -13.32 -5.34
N ILE A 34 -1.43 -14.47 -5.35
CA ILE A 34 -0.94 -15.08 -6.58
C ILE A 34 -2.14 -15.59 -7.41
N VAL A 35 -2.20 -15.18 -8.67
CA VAL A 35 -3.18 -15.66 -9.65
C VAL A 35 -2.46 -16.58 -10.62
N LYS A 36 -2.29 -17.85 -10.23
CA LYS A 36 -1.52 -18.86 -10.98
C LYS A 36 -1.97 -18.99 -12.44
N SER A 37 -3.28 -18.91 -12.69
CA SER A 37 -3.85 -19.03 -14.05
C SER A 37 -3.41 -17.95 -15.02
N ARG A 38 -3.02 -16.78 -14.51
CA ARG A 38 -2.57 -15.63 -15.30
C ARG A 38 -1.10 -15.28 -15.06
N GLN A 39 -0.40 -16.04 -14.22
CA GLN A 39 0.99 -15.80 -13.85
C GLN A 39 1.26 -14.36 -13.35
N VAL A 40 0.32 -13.79 -12.59
CA VAL A 40 0.44 -12.45 -12.00
C VAL A 40 0.18 -12.47 -10.50
N VAL A 41 0.68 -11.46 -9.80
CA VAL A 41 0.33 -11.20 -8.39
C VAL A 41 -0.70 -10.08 -8.36
N LYS A 42 -1.91 -10.40 -7.88
CA LYS A 42 -2.90 -9.39 -7.58
C LYS A 42 -2.54 -8.72 -6.26
N VAL A 43 -2.10 -7.48 -6.31
CA VAL A 43 -1.81 -6.65 -5.15
C VAL A 43 -2.99 -5.73 -4.89
N THR A 44 -3.53 -5.79 -3.68
CA THR A 44 -4.58 -4.88 -3.21
C THR A 44 -3.96 -3.86 -2.27
N PHE A 45 -4.03 -2.61 -2.69
CA PHE A 45 -3.64 -1.42 -1.94
C PHE A 45 -4.85 -0.87 -1.21
N ALA A 46 -4.71 -0.55 0.05
CA ALA A 46 -5.82 -0.12 0.88
C ALA A 46 -5.41 0.90 1.94
N MET A 47 -6.23 1.94 2.05
CA MET A 47 -6.07 3.03 3.00
C MET A 47 -7.31 3.11 3.89
N PRO A 48 -7.26 2.63 5.14
CA PRO A 48 -8.34 2.78 6.10
C PRO A 48 -8.58 4.27 6.39
N GLN A 49 -9.84 4.70 6.44
CA GLN A 49 -10.18 6.10 6.74
C GLN A 49 -9.61 6.58 8.08
N ALA A 50 -9.44 5.66 9.04
CA ALA A 50 -8.86 5.96 10.36
C ALA A 50 -7.38 6.38 10.32
N GLN A 51 -6.67 6.15 9.21
CA GLN A 51 -5.28 6.55 9.02
C GLN A 51 -5.12 7.88 8.31
N LEU A 52 -6.21 8.40 7.75
CA LEU A 52 -6.23 9.72 7.15
C LEU A 52 -6.15 10.78 8.26
N PRO A 53 -5.54 11.95 7.99
CA PRO A 53 -5.50 13.03 8.96
C PRO A 53 -6.90 13.38 9.49
N GLU A 54 -7.01 13.52 10.81
CA GLU A 54 -8.29 13.80 11.46
C GLU A 54 -8.90 15.11 10.94
N GLY A 55 -10.16 15.06 10.52
CA GLY A 55 -10.87 16.22 9.98
C GLY A 55 -10.55 16.54 8.52
N MET A 56 -9.72 15.74 7.84
CA MET A 56 -9.51 15.88 6.40
C MET A 56 -10.73 15.39 5.63
N GLU A 57 -11.25 16.25 4.74
CA GLU A 57 -12.22 15.85 3.73
C GLU A 57 -11.49 15.19 2.56
N VAL A 58 -11.85 13.95 2.26
CA VAL A 58 -11.21 13.16 1.20
C VAL A 58 -12.12 13.11 0.00
N SER A 59 -11.68 13.77 -1.07
CA SER A 59 -12.34 13.77 -2.38
C SER A 59 -11.84 12.63 -3.25
N SER A 60 -10.53 12.37 -3.23
CA SER A 60 -9.91 11.29 -4.00
C SER A 60 -8.63 10.79 -3.34
N ILE A 61 -8.35 9.50 -3.51
CA ILE A 61 -7.07 8.89 -3.17
C ILE A 61 -6.60 8.11 -4.38
N TYR A 62 -5.35 8.28 -4.78
CA TYR A 62 -4.69 7.51 -5.83
C TYR A 62 -3.52 6.73 -5.26
N VAL A 63 -3.23 5.58 -5.83
CA VAL A 63 -1.95 4.90 -5.63
C VAL A 63 -1.07 5.21 -6.83
N VAL A 64 0.15 5.66 -6.56
CA VAL A 64 1.09 6.18 -7.56
C VAL A 64 2.42 5.48 -7.35
N GLY A 65 2.99 4.91 -8.40
CA GLY A 65 4.23 4.14 -8.29
C GLY A 65 4.82 3.73 -9.64
N GLU A 66 5.83 2.88 -9.59
CA GLU A 66 6.54 2.43 -10.79
C GLU A 66 5.65 1.63 -11.75
N PHE A 67 4.63 0.94 -11.24
CA PHE A 67 3.70 0.14 -12.05
C PHE A 67 2.75 0.97 -12.93
N ASN A 68 2.65 2.28 -12.69
CA ASN A 68 1.84 3.20 -13.50
C ASN A 68 2.64 4.44 -13.92
N ASP A 69 3.96 4.30 -14.07
CA ASP A 69 4.87 5.39 -14.48
C ASP A 69 4.76 6.66 -13.61
N TRP A 70 4.41 6.50 -12.33
CA TRP A 70 4.14 7.59 -11.39
C TRP A 70 3.01 8.53 -11.82
N ASP A 71 2.04 8.06 -12.61
CA ASP A 71 0.84 8.82 -12.97
C ASP A 71 -0.06 9.03 -11.74
N GLU A 72 -0.21 10.28 -11.34
CA GLU A 72 -0.97 10.72 -10.16
C GLU A 72 -2.49 10.48 -10.26
N THR A 73 -2.99 10.14 -11.45
CA THR A 73 -4.42 10.05 -11.77
C THR A 73 -4.86 8.68 -12.29
N ALA A 74 -3.91 7.81 -12.65
CA ALA A 74 -4.22 6.55 -13.33
C ALA A 74 -4.95 5.52 -12.44
N VAL A 75 -4.65 5.46 -11.14
CA VAL A 75 -5.17 4.39 -10.26
C VAL A 75 -5.89 4.96 -9.02
N PRO A 76 -7.18 5.32 -9.13
CA PRO A 76 -7.98 5.77 -8.00
C PRO A 76 -8.38 4.60 -7.07
N LEU A 77 -8.32 4.84 -5.75
CA LEU A 77 -8.88 3.94 -4.75
C LEU A 77 -10.38 4.19 -4.60
N LYS A 78 -11.16 3.11 -4.56
CA LYS A 78 -12.61 3.14 -4.36
C LYS A 78 -12.94 3.05 -2.87
N TYR A 79 -13.87 3.89 -2.42
CA TYR A 79 -14.31 3.86 -1.02
C TYR A 79 -15.29 2.71 -0.75
N HIS A 80 -14.92 1.85 0.19
CA HIS A 80 -15.75 0.76 0.69
C HIS A 80 -16.39 1.17 2.03
N LYS A 81 -17.70 1.42 2.00
CA LYS A 81 -18.47 1.92 3.16
C LYS A 81 -18.54 0.93 4.33
N LYS A 82 -18.52 -0.38 4.04
CA LYS A 82 -18.71 -1.45 5.03
C LYS A 82 -17.62 -1.47 6.10
N ASP A 83 -16.38 -1.24 5.67
CA ASP A 83 -15.17 -1.27 6.49
C ASP A 83 -14.43 0.08 6.47
N LYS A 84 -15.07 1.12 5.92
CA LYS A 84 -14.55 2.50 5.85
C LYS A 84 -13.12 2.55 5.31
N THR A 85 -12.86 1.84 4.22
CA THR A 85 -11.53 1.67 3.65
C THR A 85 -11.53 2.02 2.17
N TYR A 86 -10.53 2.75 1.71
CA TYR A 86 -10.29 3.00 0.29
C TYR A 86 -9.45 1.86 -0.28
N ARG A 87 -9.79 1.31 -1.45
CA ARG A 87 -9.04 0.19 -2.06
C ARG A 87 -8.85 0.30 -3.56
N ALA A 88 -7.69 -0.14 -4.03
CA ALA A 88 -7.40 -0.42 -5.44
C ALA A 88 -6.72 -1.79 -5.53
N ALA A 89 -6.98 -2.52 -6.61
CA ALA A 89 -6.30 -3.79 -6.87
C ALA A 89 -5.65 -3.74 -8.25
N LEU A 90 -4.38 -4.09 -8.31
CA LEU A 90 -3.57 -4.14 -9.51
C LEU A 90 -2.99 -5.53 -9.70
N GLU A 91 -2.75 -5.90 -10.94
CA GLU A 91 -2.07 -7.15 -11.30
C GLU A 91 -0.65 -6.78 -11.69
N LEU A 92 0.31 -7.19 -10.86
CA LEU A 92 1.72 -6.88 -11.02
C LEU A 92 2.49 -8.14 -11.43
N GLU A 93 3.61 -7.94 -12.13
CA GLU A 93 4.52 -9.04 -12.43
C GLU A 93 5.05 -9.64 -11.12
N PRO A 94 5.18 -10.98 -11.03
CA PRO A 94 5.75 -11.65 -9.88
C PRO A 94 7.27 -11.43 -9.78
N ASP A 95 7.84 -11.73 -8.61
CA ASP A 95 9.28 -11.67 -8.33
C ASP A 95 9.92 -10.30 -8.63
N ARG A 96 9.12 -9.25 -8.44
CA ARG A 96 9.53 -7.85 -8.61
C ARG A 96 9.26 -7.01 -7.38
N THR A 97 10.07 -5.97 -7.28
CA THR A 97 9.92 -4.90 -6.30
C THR A 97 9.45 -3.64 -7.01
N TYR A 98 8.48 -2.94 -6.41
CA TYR A 98 7.95 -1.68 -6.93
C TYR A 98 7.92 -0.62 -5.84
N GLN A 99 8.29 0.61 -6.20
CA GLN A 99 8.09 1.80 -5.38
C GLN A 99 6.69 2.39 -5.60
N PHE A 100 6.05 2.84 -4.52
CA PHE A 100 4.74 3.49 -4.58
C PHE A 100 4.50 4.45 -3.41
N ARG A 101 3.47 5.29 -3.52
CA ARG A 101 2.90 6.15 -2.47
C ARG A 101 1.41 6.37 -2.74
N TYR A 102 0.70 6.89 -1.74
CA TYR A 102 -0.67 7.38 -1.91
C TYR A 102 -0.70 8.90 -2.09
N LEU A 103 -1.54 9.37 -3.01
CA LEU A 103 -1.81 10.78 -3.22
C LEU A 103 -3.27 11.09 -2.90
N ILE A 104 -3.49 11.90 -1.86
CA ILE A 104 -4.81 12.32 -1.39
C ILE A 104 -5.09 13.72 -1.92
N ASN A 105 -6.27 13.92 -2.50
CA ASN A 105 -6.77 15.18 -3.06
C ASN A 105 -5.85 15.88 -4.09
N GLY A 106 -4.78 15.21 -4.55
CA GLY A 106 -3.83 15.75 -5.52
C GLY A 106 -2.65 16.52 -4.91
N ASP A 107 -2.59 16.71 -3.59
CA ASP A 107 -1.55 17.51 -2.94
C ASP A 107 -0.89 16.83 -1.74
N THR A 108 -1.59 15.88 -1.12
CA THR A 108 -1.14 15.27 0.13
C THR A 108 -0.59 13.87 -0.13
N TRP A 109 0.73 13.71 0.03
CA TRP A 109 1.40 12.42 -0.10
C TRP A 109 1.40 11.65 1.23
N CYS A 110 1.02 10.37 1.18
CA CYS A 110 1.03 9.47 2.32
C CYS A 110 1.68 8.13 1.98
N ASN A 111 2.37 7.57 2.96
CA ASN A 111 3.02 6.27 2.85
C ASN A 111 2.11 5.18 3.42
N ASP A 112 2.13 4.00 2.82
CA ASP A 112 1.51 2.79 3.37
C ASP A 112 2.35 2.25 4.53
N TRP A 113 1.76 2.12 5.71
CA TRP A 113 2.46 1.60 6.89
C TRP A 113 2.72 0.09 6.83
N ALA A 114 1.89 -0.63 6.06
CA ALA A 114 2.02 -2.05 5.78
C ALA A 114 2.88 -2.33 4.53
N ALA A 115 3.58 -1.33 4.01
CA ALA A 115 4.59 -1.54 2.99
C ALA A 115 5.66 -2.54 3.48
N ASP A 116 6.17 -3.34 2.55
CA ASP A 116 7.21 -4.33 2.83
C ASP A 116 8.48 -3.63 3.33
N GLU A 117 8.89 -2.59 2.61
CA GLU A 117 10.06 -1.79 2.94
C GLU A 117 9.83 -0.31 2.62
N TYR A 118 10.81 0.52 2.94
CA TYR A 118 10.86 1.93 2.57
C TYR A 118 12.23 2.25 1.97
N THR A 119 12.24 3.11 0.96
CA THR A 119 13.48 3.57 0.34
C THR A 119 13.52 5.10 0.29
N PRO A 120 14.65 5.74 0.64
CA PRO A 120 14.77 7.18 0.56
C PRO A 120 14.66 7.66 -0.88
N ASN A 121 13.93 8.75 -1.09
CA ASN A 121 13.79 9.43 -2.37
C ASN A 121 14.63 10.72 -2.42
N ASN A 122 14.80 11.26 -3.63
CA ASN A 122 15.64 12.44 -3.89
C ASN A 122 15.08 13.74 -3.28
N LEU A 123 13.89 13.71 -2.67
CA LEU A 123 13.23 14.85 -2.05
C LEU A 123 13.35 14.83 -0.51
N GLY A 124 14.16 13.93 0.05
CA GLY A 124 14.34 13.79 1.50
C GLY A 124 13.11 13.18 2.20
N GLN A 125 12.29 12.45 1.45
CA GLN A 125 11.18 11.64 1.97
C GLN A 125 11.43 10.17 1.61
N ASP A 126 10.62 9.26 2.14
CA ASP A 126 10.70 7.84 1.78
C ASP A 126 9.56 7.44 0.85
N ASN A 127 9.83 6.55 -0.11
CA ASN A 127 8.83 5.84 -0.91
C ASN A 127 8.52 4.49 -0.24
N CYS A 128 7.29 4.01 -0.39
CA CYS A 128 6.92 2.66 0.03
C CYS A 128 7.39 1.64 -1.00
N ILE A 129 7.76 0.45 -0.52
CA ILE A 129 8.13 -0.68 -1.35
C ILE A 129 7.07 -1.77 -1.23
N VAL A 130 6.66 -2.31 -2.38
CA VAL A 130 5.91 -3.57 -2.47
C VAL A 130 6.73 -4.62 -3.21
N ILE A 131 6.93 -5.77 -2.56
CA ILE A 131 7.65 -6.93 -3.08
C ILE A 131 6.62 -8.00 -3.47
N THR A 132 6.55 -8.32 -4.75
CA THR A 132 5.66 -9.37 -5.26
C THR A 132 6.32 -10.74 -5.09
N PRO A 133 5.63 -11.76 -4.55
CA PRO A 133 6.19 -13.10 -4.45
C PRO A 133 6.39 -13.72 -5.83
N GLY A 134 7.39 -14.59 -5.94
CA GLY A 134 7.56 -15.46 -7.09
C GLY A 134 6.40 -16.44 -7.25
N ILE A 135 6.11 -16.83 -8.48
CA ILE A 135 5.14 -17.89 -8.79
C ILE A 135 5.93 -19.15 -9.03
N GLU A 136 6.07 -19.97 -7.99
CA GLU A 136 6.63 -21.30 -8.16
C GLU A 136 5.66 -22.14 -8.99
N ALA A 137 6.16 -22.73 -10.07
CA ALA A 137 5.42 -23.75 -10.79
C ALA A 137 5.31 -24.96 -9.88
N ASP A 138 4.09 -25.36 -9.53
CA ASP A 138 3.85 -26.58 -8.74
C ASP A 138 4.43 -27.78 -9.52
N SER A 139 5.66 -28.21 -9.22
CA SER A 139 6.20 -29.47 -9.69
C SER A 139 5.63 -30.59 -8.82
N ASN A 140 4.40 -31.05 -9.12
CA ASN A 140 3.81 -32.28 -8.60
C ASN A 140 3.10 -33.00 -9.77
N GLY A 141 3.41 -34.24 -10.17
CA GLY A 141 4.35 -35.19 -9.59
C GLY A 141 4.83 -36.21 -10.63
N GLU A 142 6.08 -36.61 -10.46
CA GLU A 142 6.71 -37.75 -11.12
C GLU A 142 5.84 -39.01 -10.92
N SER A 143 5.31 -39.53 -12.03
CA SER A 143 4.77 -40.88 -12.07
C SER A 143 5.93 -41.85 -11.84
N SER A 144 6.01 -42.43 -10.65
CA SER A 144 6.86 -43.60 -10.42
C SER A 144 6.03 -44.85 -10.67
N ASN A 145 6.41 -45.51 -11.77
CA ASN A 145 5.92 -46.77 -12.30
C ASN A 145 6.20 -47.96 -11.38
#